data_AF-A0AAV7NHI3-F1
#
_entry.id   AF-A0AAV7NHI3-F1
#
_cell.length_a   1.000
_cell.length_b   1.000
_cell.length_c   1.000
_cell.angle_alpha   90.00
_cell.angle_beta   90.00
_cell.angle_gamma   90.00
#
_symmetry.space_group_name_H-M   'P 1'
#
loop_
_entity.id
_entity.type
_entity.pdbx_description
1 polymer ?
#
loop_
_entity_poly.entity_id
_entity_poly.type
_entity_poly.pdbx_seq_one_letter_code
_entity_poly.pdbx_strand_id
1 'polypeptide(L)'
;MQRVEELEWLQLQVTVRKIVKSFSEIEEKLNIVESRTSMVEGELVALKEHIDTQGGQLTDVMWKLEDFKNRQRRNNLRFLRIEEGAEGNDFRAFMIKLL
;
A
#
# COMPACT_ATOMS: atom_id res chain seq x y z
N MET A 1 -15.78 -50.94 46.87
CA MET A 1 -15.49 -51.05 45.43
C MET A 1 -16.48 -50.21 44.62
N GLN A 2 -17.77 -50.54 44.62
CA GLN A 2 -18.81 -49.83 43.83
C GLN A 2 -18.89 -48.30 44.03
N ARG A 3 -18.83 -47.78 45.27
CA ARG A 3 -18.84 -46.31 45.50
C ARG A 3 -17.61 -45.58 44.94
N VAL A 4 -16.46 -46.25 44.83
CA VAL A 4 -15.23 -45.63 44.30
C VAL A 4 -15.35 -45.52 42.78
N GLU A 5 -15.83 -46.57 42.12
CA GLU A 5 -16.11 -46.58 40.68
C GLU A 5 -17.17 -45.54 40.29
N GLU A 6 -18.21 -45.35 41.12
CA GLU A 6 -19.22 -44.30 40.92
C GLU A 6 -18.62 -42.88 41.02
N LEU A 7 -17.70 -42.65 41.96
CA LEU A 7 -17.02 -41.37 42.12
C LEU A 7 -16.10 -41.07 40.93
N GLU A 8 -15.34 -42.07 40.48
CA GLU A 8 -14.48 -41.96 39.29
C GLU A 8 -15.31 -41.69 38.03
N TRP A 9 -16.46 -42.35 37.88
CA TRP A 9 -17.39 -42.11 36.78
C TRP A 9 -17.95 -40.68 36.78
N LEU A 10 -18.35 -40.16 37.94
CA LEU A 10 -18.82 -38.79 38.07
C LEU A 10 -17.73 -37.77 37.72
N GLN A 11 -16.49 -38.01 38.15
CA GLN A 11 -15.35 -37.16 37.79
C GLN A 11 -15.07 -37.19 36.28
N LEU A 12 -15.14 -38.37 35.66
CA LEU A 12 -14.98 -38.53 34.22
C LEU A 12 -16.07 -37.75 33.47
N GLN A 13 -17.34 -37.86 33.87
CA GLN A 13 -18.45 -37.11 33.26
C GLN A 13 -18.25 -35.59 33.37
N VAL A 14 -17.83 -35.09 34.54
CA VAL A 14 -17.55 -33.67 34.74
C VAL A 14 -16.42 -33.21 33.83
N THR A 15 -15.36 -34.01 33.70
CA THR A 15 -14.21 -33.69 32.86
C THR A 15 -14.58 -33.67 31.39
N VAL A 16 -15.33 -34.66 30.91
CA VAL A 16 -15.85 -34.70 29.53
C VAL A 16 -16.72 -33.48 29.24
N ARG A 17 -17.63 -33.10 30.15
CA ARG A 17 -18.45 -31.88 29.98
C ARG A 17 -17.61 -30.61 29.89
N LYS A 18 -16.55 -30.49 30.69
CA LYS A 18 -15.62 -29.35 30.62
C LYS A 18 -14.91 -29.30 29.27
N ILE A 19 -14.45 -30.46 28.77
CA ILE A 19 -13.80 -30.57 27.46
C ILE A 19 -14.77 -30.14 26.36
N VAL A 20 -15.99 -30.68 26.34
CA VAL A 20 -17.02 -30.31 25.34
C VAL A 20 -17.30 -28.81 25.36
N LYS A 21 -17.42 -28.21 26.54
CA LYS A 21 -17.60 -26.76 26.67
C LYS A 21 -16.42 -25.99 26.08
N SER A 22 -15.19 -26.36 26.43
CA SER A 22 -13.99 -25.70 25.90
C SER A 22 -13.86 -25.86 24.39
N PHE A 23 -14.26 -27.01 23.83
CA PHE A 23 -14.28 -27.23 22.39
C PHE A 23 -15.27 -26.29 21.69
N SER A 24 -16.48 -26.14 22.23
CA SER A 24 -17.47 -25.21 21.68
C SER A 24 -16.99 -23.75 21.73
N GLU A 25 -16.33 -23.34 22.81
CA GLU A 25 -15.74 -22.00 22.91
C GLU A 25 -14.58 -21.78 21.91
N ILE A 26 -13.81 -22.82 21.61
CA ILE A 26 -12.74 -22.76 20.60
C ILE A 26 -13.33 -22.69 19.20
N GLU A 27 -14.37 -23.47 18.91
CA GLU A 27 -15.08 -23.45 17.63
C GLU A 27 -15.66 -22.07 17.33
N GLU A 28 -16.31 -21.43 18.31
CA GLU A 28 -16.82 -20.07 18.17
C GLU A 28 -15.70 -19.07 17.87
N LYS A 29 -14.58 -19.14 18.60
CA LYS A 29 -13.41 -18.29 18.35
C LYS A 29 -12.80 -18.52 16.97
N LEU A 30 -12.74 -19.77 16.52
CA LEU A 30 -12.23 -20.13 15.21
C LEU A 30 -13.09 -19.50 14.11
N ASN A 31 -14.41 -19.62 14.21
CA ASN A 31 -15.34 -19.03 13.25
C ASN A 31 -15.19 -17.49 13.17
N ILE A 32 -14.99 -16.83 14.31
CA ILE A 32 -14.73 -15.39 14.35
C ILE A 32 -13.41 -15.05 13.64
N VAL A 33 -12.36 -15.83 13.89
CA VAL A 33 -11.05 -15.62 13.25
C VAL A 33 -11.17 -15.84 11.75
N GLU A 34 -11.81 -16.90 11.29
CA GLU A 34 -12.00 -17.18 9.86
C GLU A 34 -12.77 -16.07 9.16
N SER A 35 -13.88 -15.60 9.76
CA SER A 35 -14.65 -14.47 9.22
C SER A 35 -13.82 -13.19 9.12
N ARG A 36 -13.02 -12.87 10.16
CA ARG A 36 -12.14 -11.71 10.15
C ARG A 36 -11.02 -11.84 9.12
N THR A 37 -10.44 -13.02 8.98
CA THR A 37 -9.41 -13.29 7.98
C THR A 37 -9.96 -13.09 6.57
N SER A 38 -11.14 -13.66 6.28
CA SER A 38 -11.78 -13.49 4.97
C SER A 38 -12.08 -12.02 4.64
N MET A 39 -12.52 -11.23 5.64
CA MET A 39 -12.73 -9.80 5.47
C MET A 39 -11.42 -9.06 5.16
N VAL A 40 -10.36 -9.33 5.93
CA VAL A 40 -9.03 -8.70 5.73
C VAL A 40 -8.44 -9.09 4.38
N GLU A 41 -8.59 -10.34 3.95
CA GLU A 41 -8.17 -10.78 2.61
C GLU A 41 -8.90 -10.01 1.51
N GLY A 42 -10.21 -9.79 1.65
CA GLY A 42 -10.99 -8.96 0.74
C GLY A 42 -10.51 -7.51 0.68
N GLU A 43 -10.25 -6.90 1.84
CA GLU A 43 -9.72 -5.54 1.93
C GLU A 43 -8.33 -5.42 1.29
N LEU A 44 -7.45 -6.43 1.48
CA LEU A 44 -6.13 -6.46 0.87
C LEU A 44 -6.19 -6.51 -0.66
N VAL A 45 -7.12 -7.30 -1.22
CA VAL A 45 -7.33 -7.35 -2.67
C VAL A 45 -7.76 -5.99 -3.19
N ALA A 46 -8.76 -5.37 -2.57
CA ALA A 46 -9.24 -4.05 -2.98
C ALA A 46 -8.15 -2.97 -2.87
N LEU A 47 -7.35 -2.99 -1.80
CA LEU A 47 -6.25 -2.05 -1.61
C LEU A 47 -5.17 -2.22 -2.68
N LYS A 48 -4.87 -3.47 -3.06
CA LYS A 48 -3.90 -3.77 -4.12
C LYS A 48 -4.37 -3.22 -5.47
N GLU A 49 -5.63 -3.44 -5.83
CA GLU A 49 -6.22 -2.88 -7.06
C GLU A 49 -6.18 -1.34 -7.08
N HIS A 50 -6.43 -0.72 -5.92
CA HIS A 50 -6.31 0.73 -5.78
C HIS A 50 -4.88 1.23 -6.00
N ILE A 51 -3.89 0.56 -5.41
CA ILE A 51 -2.47 0.91 -5.58
C ILE A 51 -2.07 0.76 -7.05
N ASP A 52 -2.45 -0.34 -7.71
CA ASP A 52 -2.12 -0.58 -9.11
C ASP A 52 -2.74 0.50 -10.03
N THR A 53 -4.00 0.86 -9.76
CA THR A 53 -4.69 1.93 -10.49
C THR A 53 -4.00 3.28 -10.30
N GLN A 54 -3.65 3.64 -9.07
CA GLN A 54 -2.95 4.88 -8.77
C GLN A 54 -1.54 4.90 -9.38
N GLY A 55 -0.84 3.77 -9.40
CA GLY A 55 0.47 3.63 -10.04
C GLY A 55 0.41 3.89 -11.55
N GLY A 56 -0.63 3.38 -12.22
CA GLY A 56 -0.89 3.67 -13.63
C GLY A 56 -1.15 5.16 -13.88
N GLN A 57 -2.03 5.76 -13.08
CA GLN A 57 -2.34 7.20 -13.19
C GLN A 57 -1.11 8.08 -12.95
N LEU A 58 -0.28 7.75 -11.97
CA LEU A 58 0.96 8.47 -11.68
C LEU A 58 1.92 8.40 -12.87
N THR A 59 2.07 7.21 -13.45
CA THR A 59 2.90 6.99 -14.64
C THR A 59 2.42 7.86 -15.81
N ASP A 60 1.11 7.88 -16.08
CA ASP A 60 0.51 8.71 -17.14
C ASP A 60 0.75 10.21 -16.93
N VAL A 61 0.61 10.69 -15.69
CA VAL A 61 0.88 12.09 -15.35
C VAL A 61 2.35 12.41 -15.54
N MET A 62 3.26 11.51 -15.15
CA MET A 62 4.70 11.70 -15.37
C MET A 62 5.06 11.80 -16.85
N TRP A 63 4.48 10.94 -17.71
CA TRP A 63 4.67 11.02 -19.15
C TRP A 63 4.20 12.35 -19.73
N LYS A 64 3.00 12.81 -19.32
CA LYS A 64 2.46 14.12 -19.75
C LYS A 64 3.35 15.27 -19.28
N LEU A 65 3.84 15.22 -18.05
CA LEU A 65 4.73 16.24 -17.50
C LEU A 65 6.05 16.32 -18.28
N GLU A 66 6.61 15.17 -18.66
CA GLU A 66 7.84 15.11 -19.44
C GLU A 66 7.64 15.63 -20.87
N ASP A 67 6.53 15.25 -21.52
CA ASP A 67 6.15 15.82 -22.80
C ASP A 67 5.99 17.35 -22.73
N PHE A 68 5.31 17.87 -21.70
CA PHE A 68 5.20 19.32 -21.49
C PHE A 68 6.55 20.01 -21.28
N LYS A 69 7.44 19.44 -20.45
CA LYS A 69 8.81 19.96 -20.27
C LYS A 69 9.57 20.01 -21.58
N ASN A 70 9.46 18.96 -22.39
CA ASN A 70 10.13 18.88 -23.68
C ASN A 70 9.57 19.90 -24.67
N ARG A 71 8.24 20.05 -24.76
CA ARG A 71 7.61 21.08 -25.60
C ARG A 71 8.00 22.49 -25.17
N GLN A 72 7.99 22.77 -23.87
CA GLN A 72 8.39 24.07 -23.34
C GLN A 72 9.87 24.38 -23.66
N ARG A 73 10.76 23.40 -23.51
CA ARG A 73 12.20 23.57 -23.74
C ARG A 73 12.60 23.52 -25.20
N ARG A 74 11.77 22.95 -26.08
CA ARG A 74 12.10 22.72 -27.51
C ARG A 74 12.51 23.99 -28.24
N ASN A 75 11.91 25.13 -27.90
CA ASN A 75 12.21 26.42 -28.53
C ASN A 75 13.15 27.29 -27.69
N ASN A 76 13.66 26.78 -26.57
CA ASN A 76 14.59 27.53 -25.72
C ASN A 76 16.01 27.40 -26.26
N LEU A 77 16.67 28.53 -26.47
CA LEU A 77 18.10 28.57 -26.75
C LEU A 77 18.88 28.29 -25.46
N ARG A 78 19.87 27.41 -25.53
CA ARG A 78 20.80 27.13 -24.42
C ARG A 78 22.17 27.70 -24.76
N PHE A 79 22.57 28.73 -24.05
CA PHE A 79 23.91 29.30 -24.15
C PHE A 79 24.82 28.65 -23.10
N LEU A 80 25.90 28.02 -23.56
CA LEU A 80 26.87 27.34 -22.71
C LEU A 80 28.22 28.06 -22.82
N ARG A 81 28.97 28.12 -21.72
CA ARG A 81 30.30 28.74 -21.65
C ARG A 81 30.33 30.25 -21.97
N ILE A 82 29.24 30.96 -21.68
CA ILE A 82 29.27 32.43 -21.64
C ILE A 82 29.68 32.84 -20.22
N GLU A 83 30.64 33.77 -20.13
CA GLU A 83 31.05 34.33 -18.84
C GLU A 83 29.91 35.14 -18.21
N GLU A 84 29.76 35.03 -16.89
CA GLU A 84 28.69 35.71 -16.15
C GLU A 84 28.86 37.23 -16.25
N GLY A 85 27.82 37.94 -16.68
CA GLY A 85 27.85 39.39 -16.90
C GLY A 85 28.37 39.86 -18.27
N ALA A 86 28.66 38.95 -19.21
CA ALA A 86 29.07 39.32 -20.58
C ALA A 86 28.02 40.16 -21.34
N GLU A 87 26.76 40.10 -20.91
CA GLU A 87 25.66 40.92 -21.44
C GLU A 87 25.76 42.41 -21.12
N GLY A 88 26.53 42.80 -20.08
CA GLY A 88 26.61 44.17 -19.62
C GLY A 88 25.23 44.73 -19.23
N ASN A 89 24.93 45.97 -19.61
CA ASN A 89 23.68 46.65 -19.24
C ASN A 89 22.55 46.50 -20.28
N ASP A 90 22.81 45.84 -21.43
CA ASP A 90 21.81 45.64 -22.49
C ASP A 90 21.87 44.23 -23.07
N PHE A 91 21.03 43.37 -22.50
CA PHE A 91 20.86 41.99 -22.93
C PHE A 91 20.37 41.86 -24.39
N ARG A 92 19.55 42.79 -24.90
CA ARG A 92 19.02 42.67 -26.27
C ARG A 92 20.12 42.92 -27.30
N ALA A 93 20.91 43.96 -27.10
CA ALA A 93 22.06 44.26 -27.96
C ALA A 93 23.10 43.13 -27.94
N PHE A 94 23.32 42.52 -26.77
CA PHE A 94 24.16 41.33 -26.62
C PHE A 94 23.62 40.14 -27.44
N MET A 95 22.33 39.83 -27.30
CA MET A 95 21.69 38.71 -28.03
C MET A 95 21.72 38.89 -29.55
N ILE A 96 21.59 40.13 -30.07
CA ILE A 96 21.68 40.42 -31.51
C ILE A 96 23.11 40.21 -32.06
N LYS A 97 24.15 40.40 -31.24
CA LYS A 97 25.55 40.13 -31.64
C LYS A 97 25.91 38.65 -31.56
N LEU A 98 25.22 37.90 -30.69
CA LEU A 98 25.51 36.50 -30.39
C LEU A 98 24.82 35.54 -31.38
N LEU A 99 23.66 35.91 -31.92
CA LEU A 99 22.91 35.20 -32.97
C LEU A 99 23.36 35.61 -34.37
#